data_AF-H6QPZ4-F1
#
_entry.id   AF-H6QPZ4-F1
#
_cell.length_a   1.000
_cell.length_b   1.000
_cell.length_c   1.000
_cell.angle_alpha   90.00
_cell.angle_beta   90.00
_cell.angle_gamma   90.00
#
_symmetry.space_group_name_H-M   'P 1'
#
loop_
_entity.id
_entity.type
_entity.pdbx_description
1 polymer ?
#
loop_
_entity_poly.entity_id
_entity_poly.type
_entity_poly.pdbx_seq_one_letter_code
_entity_poly.pdbx_strand_id
1 'polypeptide(L)'
;MTVTVRLMKSGGPMVPSWRIKEKESGRPTRELTADKGICETYTNTTRGACLWIGDNPRTPTPKGLTPGWLTDDDKSNCGKQFIIKQGKKHVRGKIVDGCGFAEDGPPVTTAQGCSAIYVTKVLYTELGGNVDDKNDPGKVEIEAWDLF
;
A
#
# COMPACT_ATOMS: atom_id res chain seq x y z
N MET A 1 15.06 9.52 21.82
CA MET A 1 15.01 8.11 21.41
C MET A 1 13.95 7.99 20.34
N THR A 2 14.35 7.73 19.10
CA THR A 2 13.46 7.63 17.94
C THR A 2 13.11 6.15 17.77
N VAL A 3 11.84 5.78 17.95
CA VAL A 3 11.39 4.42 17.68
C VAL A 3 11.02 4.36 16.20
N THR A 4 11.95 3.87 15.38
CA THR A 4 11.67 3.56 13.98
C THR A 4 10.81 2.30 13.93
N VAL A 5 9.58 2.39 13.46
CA VAL A 5 8.76 1.20 13.16
C VAL A 5 9.33 0.58 11.87
N ARG A 6 10.29 -0.34 12.03
CA ARG A 6 10.82 -1.13 10.92
C ARG A 6 10.04 -2.43 10.82
N LEU A 7 9.44 -2.70 9.67
CA LEU A 7 8.96 -4.05 9.36
C LEU A 7 10.16 -5.00 9.36
N MET A 8 10.12 -5.98 10.26
CA MET A 8 11.08 -7.08 10.25
C MET A 8 10.86 -7.89 8.96
N LYS A 9 11.93 -8.03 8.16
CA LYS A 9 11.99 -8.92 7.00
C LYS A 9 11.51 -10.32 7.40
N SER A 10 10.75 -11.02 6.57
CA SER A 10 10.44 -12.42 6.85
C SER A 10 11.76 -13.20 6.90
N GLY A 11 12.15 -13.65 8.08
CA GLY A 11 13.32 -14.50 8.26
C GLY A 11 13.00 -15.92 7.80
N GLY A 12 13.29 -16.24 6.55
CA GLY A 12 13.13 -17.60 6.01
C GLY A 12 12.73 -17.63 4.54
N PRO A 13 12.90 -18.78 3.86
CA PRO A 13 12.83 -18.88 2.40
C PRO A 13 11.43 -18.55 1.88
N MET A 14 11.25 -17.33 1.36
CA MET A 14 10.21 -16.93 0.39
C MET A 14 8.77 -17.43 0.61
N VAL A 15 8.33 -17.65 1.87
CA VAL A 15 6.91 -17.90 2.19
C VAL A 15 6.33 -16.59 2.72
N PRO A 16 5.37 -15.97 2.00
CA PRO A 16 4.70 -14.78 2.50
C PRO A 16 3.97 -15.11 3.80
N SER A 17 4.26 -14.36 4.86
CA SER A 17 3.60 -14.51 6.15
C SER A 17 2.17 -13.96 6.18
N TRP A 18 1.73 -13.29 5.10
CA TRP A 18 0.41 -12.67 4.95
C TRP A 18 0.02 -11.83 6.18
N ARG A 19 0.99 -11.04 6.68
CA ARG A 19 0.87 -10.33 7.96
C ARG A 19 -0.16 -9.22 7.90
N ILE A 20 -0.33 -8.58 6.74
CA ILE A 20 -1.13 -7.37 6.61
C ILE A 20 -2.43 -7.74 5.89
N LYS A 21 -3.55 -7.63 6.60
CA LYS A 21 -4.86 -8.04 6.08
C LYS A 21 -5.64 -6.81 5.63
N GLU A 22 -6.10 -6.79 4.38
CA GLU A 22 -6.78 -5.61 3.84
C GLU A 22 -8.12 -5.34 4.54
N LYS A 23 -8.82 -6.37 5.03
CA LYS A 23 -10.02 -6.18 5.85
C LYS A 23 -9.81 -5.25 7.06
N GLU A 24 -8.58 -5.13 7.56
CA GLU A 24 -8.23 -4.24 8.68
C GLU A 24 -8.10 -2.78 8.25
N SER A 25 -7.93 -2.53 6.95
CA SER A 25 -7.99 -1.20 6.36
C SER A 25 -9.43 -0.65 6.30
N GLY A 26 -10.41 -1.52 6.10
CA GLY A 26 -11.78 -1.11 5.72
C GLY A 26 -11.82 -0.30 4.42
N ARG A 27 -10.77 -0.42 3.59
CA ARG A 27 -10.56 0.35 2.36
C ARG A 27 -10.08 -0.61 1.26
N PRO A 28 -10.91 -0.84 0.25
CA PRO A 28 -10.52 -1.66 -0.88
C PRO A 28 -9.33 -1.04 -1.64
N THR A 29 -8.54 -1.88 -2.28
CA THR A 29 -7.38 -1.47 -3.07
C THR A 29 -7.82 -0.72 -4.33
N ARG A 30 -7.18 0.40 -4.65
CA ARG A 30 -7.48 1.23 -5.82
C ARG A 30 -6.33 1.30 -6.81
N GLU A 31 -6.64 1.79 -8.00
CA GLU A 31 -5.66 2.13 -9.03
C GLU A 31 -4.86 3.39 -8.67
N LEU A 32 -3.57 3.38 -9.01
CA LEU A 32 -2.69 4.53 -9.02
C LEU A 32 -2.38 4.91 -10.45
N THR A 33 -2.83 6.10 -10.82
CA THR A 33 -2.49 6.71 -12.10
C THR A 33 -1.01 7.06 -12.13
N ALA A 34 -0.38 6.92 -13.31
CA ALA A 34 1.02 7.28 -13.53
C ALA A 34 1.37 8.67 -13.00
N ASP A 35 2.42 8.76 -12.19
CA ASP A 35 2.87 10.02 -11.58
C ASP A 35 4.35 9.99 -11.18
N LYS A 36 4.86 11.11 -10.68
CA LYS A 36 6.12 11.22 -9.96
C LYS A 36 5.89 11.00 -8.46
N GLY A 37 6.04 9.75 -8.03
CA GLY A 37 5.92 9.37 -6.63
C GLY A 37 7.10 9.79 -5.75
N ILE A 38 6.94 9.63 -4.44
CA ILE A 38 7.95 9.92 -3.41
C ILE A 38 9.25 9.13 -3.64
N CYS A 39 9.15 7.89 -4.15
CA CYS A 39 10.31 7.04 -4.42
C CYS A 39 10.85 7.21 -5.84
N GLU A 40 9.97 7.20 -6.84
CA GLU A 40 10.33 7.24 -8.26
C GLU A 40 9.16 7.69 -9.14
N THR A 41 9.47 8.06 -10.37
CA THR A 41 8.45 8.19 -11.42
C THR A 41 7.99 6.80 -11.86
N TYR A 42 6.68 6.59 -11.90
CA TYR A 42 6.07 5.33 -12.31
C TYR A 42 5.01 5.56 -13.38
N THR A 43 4.75 4.53 -14.17
CA THR A 43 3.81 4.57 -15.31
C THR A 43 2.73 3.51 -15.15
N ASN A 44 1.74 3.52 -16.03
CA ASN A 44 0.66 2.53 -16.03
C ASN A 44 1.14 1.08 -16.24
N THR A 45 2.37 0.89 -16.76
CA THR A 45 2.99 -0.44 -16.93
C THR A 45 3.98 -0.79 -15.81
N THR A 46 4.32 0.17 -14.95
CA THR A 46 5.16 -0.08 -13.78
C THR A 46 4.40 -0.97 -12.80
N ARG A 47 4.99 -2.06 -12.34
CA ARG A 47 4.40 -2.91 -11.29
C ARG A 47 4.66 -2.30 -9.92
N GLY A 48 3.84 -1.31 -9.54
CA GLY A 48 4.06 -0.47 -8.38
C GLY A 48 2.91 -0.48 -7.37
N ALA A 49 3.23 -0.08 -6.14
CA ALA A 49 2.25 0.28 -5.13
C ALA A 49 2.68 1.50 -4.32
N CYS A 50 1.71 2.15 -3.69
CA CYS A 50 1.96 3.17 -2.69
C CYS A 50 1.57 2.69 -1.29
N LEU A 51 2.28 3.18 -0.28
CA LEU A 51 1.98 2.92 1.13
C LEU A 51 1.43 4.17 1.82
N TRP A 52 0.77 3.99 2.96
CA TRP A 52 0.23 5.12 3.70
C TRP A 52 1.33 6.08 4.17
N ILE A 53 1.15 7.39 3.94
CA ILE A 53 2.08 8.44 4.39
C ILE A 53 1.85 8.93 5.82
N GLY A 54 0.85 8.38 6.50
CA GLY A 54 0.50 8.84 7.84
C GLY A 54 -0.42 10.06 7.86
N ASP A 55 -0.84 10.53 6.69
CA ASP A 55 -1.75 11.66 6.55
C ASP A 55 -3.16 11.34 7.03
N ASN A 56 -3.84 12.39 7.49
CA ASN A 56 -5.20 12.37 8.01
C ASN A 56 -5.45 11.25 9.05
N PRO A 57 -4.62 11.14 10.10
CA PRO A 57 -4.81 10.11 11.10
C PRO A 57 -6.00 10.47 12.00
N ARG A 58 -6.91 9.52 12.21
CA ARG A 58 -8.05 9.68 13.14
C ARG A 58 -7.61 9.84 14.60
N THR A 59 -6.42 9.34 14.93
CA THR A 59 -5.81 9.42 16.26
C THR A 59 -4.48 10.17 16.17
N PRO A 60 -4.16 11.07 17.12
CA PRO A 60 -2.88 11.76 17.13
C PRO A 60 -1.72 10.75 17.15
N THR A 61 -0.72 10.99 16.32
CA THR A 61 0.52 10.21 16.36
C THR A 61 1.21 10.45 17.71
N PRO A 62 1.56 9.38 18.46
CA PRO A 62 2.31 9.54 19.71
C PRO A 62 3.61 10.33 19.51
N LYS A 63 3.97 11.12 20.53
CA LYS A 63 5.16 11.98 20.49
C LYS A 63 6.42 11.14 20.20
N GLY A 64 7.18 11.54 19.18
CA GLY A 64 8.43 10.88 18.79
C GLY A 64 8.28 9.74 17.78
N LEU A 65 7.08 9.56 17.21
CA LEU A 65 6.82 8.64 16.10
C LEU A 65 6.45 9.43 14.84
N THR A 66 6.76 8.85 13.69
CA THR A 66 6.27 9.31 12.38
C THR A 66 5.15 8.35 11.96
N PRO A 67 3.94 8.84 11.62
CA PRO A 67 2.87 7.99 11.13
C PRO A 67 3.18 7.53 9.70
N GLY A 68 2.56 6.42 9.29
CA GLY A 68 2.72 5.90 7.94
C GLY A 68 3.89 4.93 7.79
N TRP A 69 3.90 4.26 6.64
CA TRP A 69 4.95 3.35 6.22
C TRP A 69 6.03 4.04 5.39
N LEU A 70 5.75 5.22 4.87
CA LEU A 70 6.60 5.92 3.94
C LEU A 70 6.30 7.41 4.01
N THR A 71 7.30 8.27 4.13
CA THR A 71 7.09 9.72 4.07
C THR A 71 8.16 10.34 3.18
N ASP A 72 8.06 11.65 2.91
CA ASP A 72 9.14 12.38 2.23
C ASP A 72 10.47 12.31 3.00
N ASP A 73 10.40 12.27 4.34
CA ASP A 73 11.57 12.19 5.22
C ASP A 73 12.05 10.74 5.47
N ASP A 74 11.14 9.76 5.49
CA ASP A 74 11.47 8.33 5.67
C ASP A 74 11.07 7.50 4.44
N LYS A 75 12.05 7.35 3.55
CA LYS A 75 11.96 6.58 2.31
C LYS A 75 12.43 5.13 2.45
N SER A 76 12.55 4.61 3.68
CA SER A 76 13.16 3.29 3.94
C SER A 76 12.43 2.10 3.34
N ASN A 77 11.18 2.27 2.92
CA ASN A 77 10.39 1.26 2.22
C ASN A 77 10.37 1.42 0.68
N CYS A 78 10.95 2.48 0.13
CA CYS A 78 11.07 2.65 -1.32
C CYS A 78 11.81 1.47 -1.98
N GLY A 79 11.28 0.99 -3.11
CA GLY A 79 11.87 -0.11 -3.89
C GLY A 79 11.74 -1.50 -3.27
N LYS A 80 11.26 -1.63 -2.02
CA LYS A 80 10.99 -2.94 -1.42
C LYS A 80 9.95 -3.70 -2.22
N GLN A 81 10.11 -5.02 -2.27
CA GLN A 81 9.18 -5.89 -2.96
C GLN A 81 7.99 -6.19 -2.06
N PHE A 82 6.83 -6.36 -2.69
CA PHE A 82 5.62 -6.78 -2.01
C PHE A 82 4.92 -7.90 -2.78
N ILE A 83 4.03 -8.59 -2.08
CA ILE A 83 3.14 -9.59 -2.66
C ILE A 83 1.72 -9.39 -2.11
N ILE A 84 0.73 -9.46 -2.99
CA ILE A 84 -0.70 -9.39 -2.68
C ILE A 84 -1.33 -10.76 -2.91
N LYS A 85 -2.23 -11.16 -2.01
CA LYS A 85 -3.08 -12.35 -2.12
C LYS A 85 -4.51 -11.95 -2.46
N GLN A 86 -5.08 -12.58 -3.49
CA GLN A 86 -6.49 -12.46 -3.83
C GLN A 86 -6.99 -13.80 -4.37
N GLY A 87 -7.72 -14.57 -3.56
CA GLY A 87 -8.11 -15.94 -3.89
C GLY A 87 -6.89 -16.81 -4.18
N LYS A 88 -6.82 -17.35 -5.41
CA LYS A 88 -5.69 -18.15 -5.89
C LYS A 88 -4.58 -17.32 -6.56
N LYS A 89 -4.79 -16.02 -6.76
CA LYS A 89 -3.83 -15.12 -7.42
C LYS A 89 -2.85 -14.55 -6.41
N HIS A 90 -1.57 -14.54 -6.80
CA HIS A 90 -0.52 -13.83 -6.08
C HIS A 90 0.16 -12.83 -7.02
N VAL A 91 0.06 -11.55 -6.70
CA VAL A 91 0.55 -10.45 -7.54
C VAL A 91 1.73 -9.77 -6.84
N ARG A 92 2.82 -9.54 -7.56
CA ARG A 92 4.04 -8.91 -7.03
C ARG A 92 4.32 -7.57 -7.69
N GLY A 93 4.96 -6.68 -6.92
CA GLY A 93 5.44 -5.39 -7.38
C GLY A 93 6.45 -4.79 -6.39
N LYS A 94 6.76 -3.51 -6.60
CA LYS A 94 7.63 -2.73 -5.72
C LYS A 94 6.94 -1.47 -5.18
N ILE A 95 7.40 -0.97 -4.05
CA ILE A 95 6.93 0.31 -3.52
C ILE A 95 7.52 1.47 -4.33
N VAL A 96 6.66 2.28 -4.94
CA VAL A 96 7.02 3.40 -5.82
C VAL A 96 6.58 4.76 -5.28
N ASP A 97 5.67 4.78 -4.30
CA ASP A 97 5.07 6.03 -3.82
C ASP A 97 4.50 5.93 -2.40
N GLY A 98 3.98 7.06 -1.88
CA GLY A 98 3.15 7.14 -0.70
C GLY A 98 1.81 7.83 -0.97
N CYS A 99 0.76 7.37 -0.29
CA CYS A 99 -0.61 7.89 -0.43
C CYS A 99 -1.23 8.29 0.91
N GLY A 100 -2.10 9.30 0.89
CA GLY A 100 -2.85 9.77 2.07
C GLY A 100 -4.08 8.93 2.45
N PHE A 101 -4.56 8.03 1.56
CA PHE A 101 -5.74 7.14 1.72
C PHE A 101 -7.05 7.77 2.22
N ALA A 102 -7.09 9.10 2.37
CA ALA A 102 -8.19 9.85 2.95
C ALA A 102 -9.06 10.54 1.89
N GLU A 103 -8.62 10.60 0.63
CA GLU A 103 -9.26 11.43 -0.40
C GLU A 103 -10.71 11.03 -0.73
N ASP A 104 -11.15 9.85 -0.28
CA ASP A 104 -12.51 9.32 -0.52
C ASP A 104 -13.29 8.92 0.75
N GLY A 105 -12.87 9.34 1.94
CA GLY A 105 -13.59 8.95 3.16
C GLY A 105 -13.07 9.56 4.46
N PRO A 106 -13.59 9.11 5.61
CA PRO A 106 -13.18 9.66 6.91
C PRO A 106 -11.69 9.40 7.20
N PRO A 107 -11.04 10.23 8.04
CA PRO A 107 -9.68 10.00 8.53
C PRO A 107 -9.42 8.54 8.93
N VAL A 108 -8.26 7.99 8.56
CA VAL A 108 -7.92 6.59 8.85
C VAL A 108 -7.24 6.46 10.20
N THR A 109 -7.54 5.40 10.94
CA THR A 109 -6.71 5.01 12.09
C THR A 109 -5.34 4.51 11.61
N THR A 110 -4.35 4.49 12.50
CA THR A 110 -3.02 3.92 12.19
C THR A 110 -3.12 2.48 11.68
N ALA A 111 -3.95 1.63 12.30
CA ALA A 111 -4.17 0.27 11.83
C ALA A 111 -4.74 0.24 10.42
N GLN A 112 -5.71 1.10 10.12
CA GLN A 112 -6.34 1.13 8.80
C GLN A 112 -5.36 1.57 7.70
N GLY A 113 -4.64 2.67 7.94
CA GLY A 113 -3.62 3.16 7.01
C GLY A 113 -2.50 2.14 6.84
N CYS A 114 -2.07 1.49 7.92
CA CYS A 114 -1.04 0.45 7.83
C CYS A 114 -1.48 -0.80 7.07
N SER A 115 -2.78 -1.05 6.96
CA SER A 115 -3.33 -2.20 6.24
C SER A 115 -3.75 -1.90 4.80
N ALA A 116 -3.82 -0.62 4.42
CA ALA A 116 -4.18 -0.19 3.07
C ALA A 116 -2.97 -0.20 2.12
N ILE A 117 -3.24 -0.49 0.85
CA ILE A 117 -2.28 -0.42 -0.26
C ILE A 117 -3.05 -0.05 -1.53
N TYR A 118 -2.56 0.90 -2.32
CA TYR A 118 -3.04 1.14 -3.68
C TYR A 118 -1.98 0.72 -4.67
N VAL A 119 -2.39 0.33 -5.88
CA VAL A 119 -1.51 -0.30 -6.86
C VAL A 119 -1.66 0.34 -8.23
N THR A 120 -0.59 0.38 -9.00
CA THR A 120 -0.58 0.85 -10.39
C THR A 120 -1.56 0.09 -11.29
N LYS A 121 -2.02 0.73 -12.38
CA LYS A 121 -2.95 0.15 -13.38
C LYS A 121 -2.68 -1.31 -13.74
N VAL A 122 -1.44 -1.68 -14.10
CA VAL A 122 -1.11 -3.07 -14.48
C VAL A 122 -1.45 -4.08 -13.38
N LEU A 123 -1.17 -3.76 -12.12
CA LEU A 123 -1.46 -4.66 -10.99
C LEU A 123 -2.94 -4.64 -10.62
N TYR A 124 -3.59 -3.49 -10.72
CA TYR A 124 -5.03 -3.37 -10.55
C TYR A 124 -5.77 -4.30 -11.51
N THR A 125 -5.34 -4.34 -12.78
CA THR A 125 -5.88 -5.27 -13.79
C THR A 125 -5.63 -6.73 -13.47
N GLU A 126 -4.45 -7.10 -12.97
CA GLU A 126 -4.17 -8.48 -12.56
C GLU A 126 -5.03 -8.95 -11.39
N LEU A 127 -5.36 -8.02 -10.49
CA LEU A 127 -6.31 -8.21 -9.39
C LEU A 127 -7.79 -8.20 -9.83
N GLY A 128 -8.04 -8.13 -11.15
CA GLY A 128 -9.37 -8.26 -11.73
C GLY A 128 -10.16 -6.97 -11.85
N GLY A 129 -9.56 -5.81 -11.57
CA GLY A 129 -10.14 -4.52 -11.90
C GLY A 129 -9.92 -4.16 -13.37
N ASN A 130 -10.64 -3.16 -13.86
CA ASN A 130 -10.48 -2.65 -15.21
C ASN A 130 -10.86 -1.17 -15.30
N VAL A 131 -9.90 -0.27 -15.10
CA VAL A 131 -10.15 1.18 -15.19
C VAL A 131 -10.58 1.67 -16.58
N ASP A 132 -10.48 0.84 -17.61
CA ASP A 132 -10.98 1.15 -18.95
C ASP A 132 -12.46 0.78 -19.13
N ASP A 133 -13.05 0.00 -18.21
CA ASP A 133 -14.49 -0.26 -18.14
C ASP A 133 -15.18 0.84 -17.32
N LYS A 134 -16.15 1.53 -17.93
CA LYS A 134 -16.93 2.61 -17.29
C LYS A 134 -17.77 2.13 -16.10
N ASN A 135 -18.01 0.83 -15.99
CA ASN A 135 -18.75 0.22 -14.88
C ASN A 135 -17.83 -0.30 -13.77
N ASP A 136 -16.51 -0.21 -13.96
CA ASP A 136 -15.58 -0.61 -12.92
C ASP A 136 -15.69 0.33 -11.71
N PRO A 137 -15.78 -0.22 -10.49
CA PRO A 137 -15.97 0.61 -9.30
C PRO A 137 -14.71 1.36 -8.85
N GLY A 138 -13.60 1.26 -9.60
CA GLY A 138 -12.31 1.86 -9.27
C GLY A 138 -11.65 1.23 -8.05
N LYS A 139 -12.09 0.03 -7.65
CA LYS A 139 -11.60 -0.68 -6.48
C LYS A 139 -11.68 -2.20 -6.61
N VAL A 140 -10.73 -2.89 -5.98
CA VAL A 140 -10.67 -4.36 -5.86
C VAL A 140 -10.44 -4.75 -4.40
N GLU A 141 -11.19 -5.75 -3.94
CA GLU A 141 -10.97 -6.36 -2.63
C GLU A 141 -9.79 -7.35 -2.72
N ILE A 142 -8.87 -7.28 -1.76
CA ILE A 142 -7.76 -8.24 -1.63
C ILE A 142 -7.81 -8.91 -0.25
N GLU A 143 -7.15 -10.06 -0.08
CA GLU A 143 -7.16 -10.75 1.21
C GLU A 143 -6.07 -10.20 2.15
N ALA A 144 -4.84 -10.10 1.63
CA ALA A 144 -3.67 -9.74 2.41
C ALA A 144 -2.51 -9.29 1.50
N TRP A 145 -1.53 -8.62 2.10
CA TRP A 145 -0.26 -8.32 1.47
C TRP A 145 0.90 -8.39 2.48
N ASP A 146 2.14 -8.42 1.97
CA ASP A 146 3.35 -8.42 2.79
C ASP A 146 4.54 -7.82 2.03
N LEU A 147 5.53 -7.29 2.75
CA LEU A 147 6.83 -6.83 2.22
C LEU A 147 7.90 -7.92 2.41
N PHE A 148 8.82 -8.07 1.44
CA PHE A 148 9.96 -9.00 1.55
C PHE A 148 11.24 -8.48 0.87
#